data_AF-A0A4S8KV93-F1
#
_entry.id   AF-A0A4S8KV93-F1
#
_cell.length_a   1.000
_cell.length_b   1.000
_cell.length_c   1.000
_cell.angle_alpha   90.00
_cell.angle_beta   90.00
_cell.angle_gamma   90.00
#
_symmetry.space_group_name_H-M   'P 1'
#
loop_
_entity.id
_entity.type
_entity.pdbx_description
1 polymer ?
#
loop_
_entity_poly.entity_id
_entity_poly.type
_entity_poly.pdbx_seq_one_letter_code
_entity_poly.pdbx_strand_id
1 'polypeptide(L)'
;MVKIIAFELDDTLWRGQLDEKRFGKGRNASPVSLPFNALQNPAIETIFSSPQNQIELFPDTPLIINDILRKGIQIAIVSRNPNKALCTRALFYYKARDAKDQVQPITSLITYNEVKNESKMYPFERIKNWSGVPYEEMLLFDSSSSSVQEKLDGQPPLGKLLGGGRFASVYDSAEDSEAVIKVMKYWERGLRKRFLEIYQVIKEGKPFKPGNDNDDQYLTMLAFELRNLNMIKELKAPKPENFTGWFMSTKIFGTALWKTPLYKQHPFSVPFQRLIKKAFHLIVDEIEETVRKYGVEHRDGHLANALFTMNGDQPAKAHLLDWGIAVRMQWDGKRYIRGDDVLVWAESESGAKRYWITWMVKTEYEANVRRNAITEEDSKKFLKDLTWWFQR
;
A
#
# COMPACT_ATOMS: atom_id res chain seq x y z
N MET A 1 -3.13 -28.14 -4.35
CA MET A 1 -1.88 -28.86 -4.01
C MET A 1 -0.73 -27.92 -4.36
N VAL A 2 0.29 -27.78 -3.52
CA VAL A 2 1.40 -26.84 -3.79
C VAL A 2 2.16 -27.26 -5.05
N LYS A 3 2.36 -26.34 -5.99
CA LYS A 3 3.09 -26.53 -7.26
C LYS A 3 4.38 -25.74 -7.34
N ILE A 4 4.47 -24.60 -6.65
CA ILE A 4 5.67 -23.76 -6.62
C ILE A 4 6.02 -23.41 -5.18
N ILE A 5 7.30 -23.54 -4.83
CA ILE A 5 7.86 -22.97 -3.60
C ILE A 5 8.92 -21.95 -3.99
N ALA A 6 8.69 -20.71 -3.56
CA ALA A 6 9.60 -19.60 -3.73
C ALA A 6 10.41 -19.36 -2.45
N PHE A 7 11.70 -19.09 -2.59
CA PHE A 7 12.59 -18.78 -1.49
C PHE A 7 13.16 -17.37 -1.65
N GLU A 8 13.09 -16.59 -0.58
CA GLU A 8 14.06 -15.54 -0.32
C GLU A 8 15.43 -16.20 -0.04
N LEU A 9 16.53 -15.45 -0.11
CA LEU A 9 17.88 -15.97 0.02
C LEU A 9 18.50 -15.71 1.41
N ASP A 10 18.68 -14.44 1.78
CA ASP A 10 19.44 -14.03 2.97
C ASP A 10 18.68 -14.34 4.26
N ASP A 11 19.31 -15.08 5.16
CA ASP A 11 18.70 -15.62 6.38
C ASP A 11 17.53 -16.62 6.14
N THR A 12 17.34 -17.06 4.88
CA THR A 12 16.32 -18.04 4.48
C THR A 12 16.95 -19.37 4.03
N LEU A 13 17.78 -19.34 2.97
CA LEU A 13 18.49 -20.53 2.50
C LEU A 13 19.85 -20.69 3.20
N TRP A 14 20.45 -19.56 3.55
CA TRP A 14 21.71 -19.46 4.28
C TRP A 14 21.62 -18.42 5.38
N ARG A 15 22.51 -18.52 6.36
CA ARG A 15 22.71 -17.53 7.42
C ARG A 15 23.58 -16.37 6.94
N GLY A 16 23.13 -15.15 7.23
CA GLY A 16 23.84 -13.91 6.93
C GLY A 16 23.41 -13.25 5.63
N GLN A 17 23.82 -11.99 5.47
CA GLN A 17 23.48 -11.16 4.33
C GLN A 17 24.63 -11.07 3.31
N LEU A 18 24.37 -11.46 2.07
CA LEU A 18 25.34 -11.29 0.98
C LEU A 18 25.47 -9.82 0.58
N ASP A 19 26.58 -9.20 0.96
CA ASP A 19 26.92 -7.81 0.65
C ASP A 19 28.11 -7.73 -0.33
N GLU A 20 27.94 -7.00 -1.43
CA GLU A 20 29.00 -6.77 -2.42
C GLU A 20 30.21 -6.04 -1.84
N LYS A 21 30.04 -5.24 -0.78
CA LYS A 21 31.15 -4.59 -0.08
C LYS A 21 31.92 -5.55 0.81
N ARG A 22 31.41 -6.75 1.08
CA ARG A 22 32.09 -7.79 1.88
C ARG A 22 32.58 -8.95 1.03
N PHE A 23 31.87 -9.27 -0.06
CA PHE A 23 32.08 -10.46 -0.91
C PHE A 23 32.33 -10.12 -2.41
N GLY A 24 32.44 -8.84 -2.77
CA GLY A 24 32.61 -8.36 -4.15
C GLY A 24 34.04 -7.93 -4.52
N LYS A 25 34.17 -7.02 -5.50
CA LYS A 25 35.46 -6.53 -6.06
C LYS A 25 35.66 -5.01 -5.93
N GLY A 26 34.98 -4.35 -4.98
CA GLY A 26 34.99 -2.87 -4.82
C GLY A 26 36.07 -2.32 -3.89
N ARG A 27 36.24 -0.99 -3.86
CA ARG A 27 37.08 -0.29 -2.87
C ARG A 27 36.46 -0.51 -1.48
N ASN A 28 37.21 -1.15 -0.57
CA ASN A 28 36.77 -1.71 0.73
C ASN A 28 36.16 -3.13 0.71
N ALA A 29 36.04 -3.78 -0.45
CA ALA A 29 35.75 -5.21 -0.48
C ALA A 29 36.98 -6.01 -0.03
N SER A 30 36.77 -7.08 0.75
CA SER A 30 37.83 -8.04 1.02
C SER A 30 38.39 -8.47 -0.35
N PRO A 31 39.70 -8.28 -0.64
CA PRO A 31 40.31 -8.66 -1.92
C PRO A 31 40.44 -10.18 -1.97
N VAL A 32 39.30 -10.85 -2.07
CA VAL A 32 39.21 -12.29 -2.08
C VAL A 32 38.25 -12.64 -3.20
N SER A 33 38.86 -12.91 -4.36
CA SER A 33 38.25 -13.73 -5.40
C SER A 33 37.82 -15.05 -4.77
N LEU A 34 36.57 -15.20 -4.28
CA LEU A 34 36.01 -16.42 -3.69
C LEU A 34 36.89 -17.67 -3.94
N PRO A 35 37.76 -18.11 -3.00
CA PRO A 35 38.53 -19.31 -3.27
C PRO A 35 38.50 -20.32 -2.11
N PHE A 36 38.47 -21.58 -2.53
CA PHE A 36 39.15 -22.71 -1.89
C PHE A 36 38.77 -23.03 -0.43
N ASN A 37 37.66 -23.75 -0.29
CA ASN A 37 37.68 -25.08 0.33
C ASN A 37 36.64 -25.98 -0.36
N ALA A 38 36.87 -26.23 -1.66
CA ALA A 38 36.31 -27.38 -2.37
C ALA A 38 37.21 -28.62 -2.22
N LEU A 39 38.28 -28.53 -1.41
CA LEU A 39 39.16 -29.65 -1.11
C LEU A 39 38.64 -30.33 0.16
N GLN A 40 37.98 -31.47 -0.05
CA GLN A 40 37.64 -32.54 0.91
C GLN A 40 36.19 -32.69 1.42
N ASN A 41 35.21 -31.88 1.00
CA ASN A 41 33.80 -32.15 1.37
C ASN A 41 32.86 -32.00 0.14
N PRO A 42 32.06 -33.02 -0.24
CA PRO A 42 31.20 -32.93 -1.42
C PRO A 42 30.06 -31.90 -1.30
N ALA A 43 29.79 -31.35 -0.11
CA ALA A 43 28.93 -30.20 0.11
C ALA A 43 29.77 -29.03 0.66
N ILE A 44 29.83 -27.93 -0.09
CA ILE A 44 30.31 -26.66 0.46
C ILE A 44 29.16 -26.12 1.30
N GLU A 45 29.30 -26.14 2.62
CA GLU A 45 28.29 -25.63 3.55
C GLU A 45 28.49 -24.16 3.88
N THR A 46 29.65 -23.58 3.54
CA THR A 46 29.97 -22.21 3.93
C THR A 46 30.84 -21.49 2.89
N ILE A 47 30.46 -20.26 2.57
CA ILE A 47 31.17 -19.32 1.70
C ILE A 47 31.83 -18.25 2.59
N PHE A 48 33.13 -18.01 2.43
CA PHE A 48 33.87 -17.03 3.24
C PHE A 48 34.59 -16.00 2.36
N SER A 49 34.68 -14.75 2.83
CA SER A 49 35.61 -13.74 2.29
C SER A 49 36.66 -13.28 3.31
N SER A 50 36.45 -13.58 4.59
CA SER A 50 37.41 -13.49 5.70
C SER A 50 36.88 -14.33 6.87
N PRO A 51 37.67 -14.62 7.93
CA PRO A 51 37.17 -15.34 9.10
C PRO A 51 35.96 -14.67 9.76
N GLN A 52 35.77 -13.37 9.58
CA GLN A 52 34.65 -12.58 10.11
C GLN A 52 33.48 -12.44 9.12
N ASN A 53 33.68 -12.81 7.85
CA ASN A 53 32.69 -12.69 6.78
C ASN A 53 32.39 -14.07 6.19
N GLN A 54 31.35 -14.71 6.74
CA GLN A 54 30.91 -16.05 6.38
C GLN A 54 29.43 -16.02 6.03
N ILE A 55 29.04 -16.80 5.02
CA ILE A 55 27.64 -17.10 4.67
C ILE A 55 27.53 -18.62 4.69
N GLU A 56 26.65 -19.14 5.52
CA GLU A 56 26.55 -20.58 5.79
C GLU A 56 25.20 -21.09 5.29
N LEU A 57 25.19 -22.05 4.38
CA LEU A 57 23.96 -22.73 3.98
C LEU A 57 23.39 -23.45 5.20
N PHE A 58 22.08 -23.31 5.45
CA PHE A 58 21.49 -24.08 6.53
C PHE A 58 21.63 -25.59 6.24
N PRO A 59 22.01 -26.42 7.24
CA PRO A 59 22.35 -27.83 7.01
C PRO A 59 21.25 -28.64 6.33
N ASP A 60 19.98 -28.32 6.60
CA ASP A 60 18.83 -29.04 6.06
C ASP A 60 18.40 -28.54 4.67
N THR A 61 18.90 -27.40 4.19
CA THR A 61 18.51 -26.82 2.90
C THR A 61 18.69 -27.80 1.73
N PRO A 62 19.80 -28.56 1.61
CA PRO A 62 19.96 -29.55 0.54
C PRO A 62 18.92 -30.68 0.59
N LEU A 63 18.54 -31.13 1.78
CA LEU A 63 17.53 -32.18 1.98
C LEU A 63 16.14 -31.67 1.61
N ILE A 64 15.79 -30.46 2.07
CA ILE A 64 14.53 -29.79 1.76
C ILE A 64 14.38 -29.61 0.24
N ILE A 65 15.41 -29.13 -0.45
CA ILE A 65 15.40 -28.98 -1.91
C ILE A 65 15.15 -30.32 -2.60
N ASN A 66 15.81 -31.39 -2.14
CA ASN A 66 15.61 -32.72 -2.71
C ASN A 66 14.16 -33.21 -2.56
N ASP A 67 13.57 -33.05 -1.38
CA ASP A 67 12.19 -33.46 -1.09
C ASP A 67 11.17 -32.68 -1.93
N ILE A 68 11.40 -31.38 -2.11
CA ILE A 68 10.56 -30.53 -2.98
C ILE A 68 10.58 -31.06 -4.42
N LEU A 69 11.78 -31.33 -4.95
CA LEU A 69 11.94 -31.82 -6.33
C LEU A 69 11.36 -33.22 -6.53
N ARG A 70 11.52 -34.13 -5.56
CA ARG A 70 10.93 -35.49 -5.60
C ARG A 70 9.39 -35.45 -5.63
N LYS A 71 8.79 -34.41 -5.07
CA LYS A 71 7.33 -34.17 -5.13
C LYS A 71 6.87 -33.51 -6.44
N GLY A 72 7.79 -33.23 -7.36
CA GLY A 72 7.48 -32.55 -8.63
C GLY A 72 7.15 -31.06 -8.45
N ILE A 73 7.51 -30.48 -7.31
CA ILE A 73 7.25 -29.07 -7.00
C ILE A 73 8.40 -28.23 -7.59
N GLN A 74 8.05 -27.13 -8.24
CA GLN A 74 9.03 -26.22 -8.83
C GLN A 74 9.62 -25.28 -7.78
N ILE A 75 10.91 -24.98 -7.90
CA ILE A 75 11.63 -24.05 -7.02
C ILE A 75 11.82 -22.71 -7.73
N ALA A 76 11.46 -21.63 -7.04
CA ALA A 76 11.69 -20.25 -7.45
C ALA A 76 12.57 -19.51 -6.43
N ILE A 77 13.39 -18.57 -6.90
CA ILE A 77 14.13 -17.63 -6.06
C ILE A 77 13.56 -16.22 -6.27
N VAL A 78 13.20 -15.58 -5.15
CA VAL A 78 12.63 -14.23 -5.08
C VAL A 78 13.27 -13.45 -3.93
N SER A 79 14.42 -12.84 -4.20
CA SER A 79 15.14 -12.06 -3.17
C SER A 79 15.20 -10.58 -3.49
N ARG A 80 15.15 -9.77 -2.43
CA ARG A 80 15.35 -8.32 -2.47
C ARG A 80 16.81 -7.91 -2.41
N ASN A 81 17.73 -8.87 -2.36
CA ASN A 81 19.15 -8.58 -2.36
C ASN A 81 19.51 -7.70 -3.58
N PRO A 82 20.26 -6.60 -3.40
CA PRO A 82 20.58 -5.67 -4.48
C PRO A 82 21.55 -6.27 -5.51
N ASN A 83 22.24 -7.37 -5.22
CA ASN A 83 23.27 -7.95 -6.07
C ASN A 83 22.93 -9.37 -6.56
N LYS A 84 22.18 -9.44 -7.66
CA LYS A 84 21.79 -10.70 -8.33
C LYS A 84 22.97 -11.59 -8.73
N ALA A 85 24.06 -10.98 -9.20
CA ALA A 85 25.23 -11.74 -9.66
C ALA A 85 25.91 -12.44 -8.49
N LEU A 86 26.02 -11.77 -7.34
CA LEU A 86 26.57 -12.33 -6.12
C LEU A 86 25.71 -13.49 -5.60
N CYS A 87 24.39 -13.32 -5.56
CA CYS A 87 23.44 -14.36 -5.15
C CYS A 87 23.48 -15.59 -6.06
N THR A 88 23.43 -15.38 -7.39
CA THR A 88 23.54 -16.47 -8.38
C THR A 88 24.85 -17.23 -8.22
N ARG A 89 25.95 -16.52 -7.94
CA ARG A 89 27.25 -17.13 -7.70
C ARG A 89 27.29 -17.95 -6.41
N ALA A 90 26.65 -17.49 -5.33
CA ALA A 90 26.55 -18.27 -4.09
C ALA A 90 25.76 -19.57 -4.31
N LEU A 91 24.59 -19.48 -4.95
CA LEU A 91 23.75 -20.63 -5.30
C LEU A 91 24.46 -21.67 -6.19
N PHE A 92 25.46 -21.24 -6.99
CA PHE A 92 26.26 -22.14 -7.82
C PHE A 92 27.22 -23.00 -7.00
N TYR A 93 27.77 -22.47 -5.90
CA TYR A 93 28.67 -23.22 -5.03
C TYR A 93 27.94 -24.18 -4.11
N TYR A 94 26.75 -23.80 -3.66
CA TYR A 94 25.88 -24.68 -2.87
C TYR A 94 25.31 -25.79 -3.74
N LYS A 95 25.27 -27.01 -3.18
CA LYS A 95 24.82 -28.21 -3.88
C LYS A 95 23.66 -28.87 -3.16
N ALA A 96 22.74 -29.43 -3.93
CA ALA A 96 21.66 -30.27 -3.45
C ALA A 96 21.44 -31.44 -4.42
N ARG A 97 20.60 -32.40 -4.04
CA ARG A 97 20.25 -33.53 -4.91
C ARG A 97 19.00 -33.22 -5.73
N ASP A 98 19.02 -33.54 -7.01
CA ASP A 98 17.84 -33.47 -7.86
C ASP A 98 16.82 -34.60 -7.58
N ALA A 99 15.70 -34.63 -8.30
CA ALA A 99 14.68 -35.68 -8.13
C ALA A 99 15.19 -37.11 -8.42
N LYS A 100 16.31 -37.26 -9.13
CA LYS A 100 16.98 -38.53 -9.46
C LYS A 100 18.16 -38.83 -8.53
N ASP A 101 18.26 -38.09 -7.43
CA ASP A 101 19.30 -38.21 -6.41
C ASP A 101 20.71 -37.79 -6.85
N GLN A 102 20.83 -37.06 -7.96
CA GLN A 102 22.11 -36.57 -8.47
C GLN A 102 22.49 -35.24 -7.83
N VAL A 103 23.73 -35.11 -7.38
CA VAL A 103 24.24 -33.87 -6.78
C VAL A 103 24.45 -32.82 -7.87
N GLN A 104 23.77 -31.68 -7.73
CA GLN A 104 23.78 -30.56 -8.66
C GLN A 104 23.96 -29.23 -7.90
N PRO A 105 24.54 -28.20 -8.54
CA PRO A 105 24.44 -26.82 -8.05
C PRO A 105 22.98 -26.42 -7.81
N ILE A 106 22.67 -25.70 -6.74
CA ILE A 106 21.29 -25.24 -6.49
C ILE A 106 20.80 -24.37 -7.66
N THR A 107 21.68 -23.57 -8.28
CA THR A 107 21.34 -22.79 -9.50
C THR A 107 20.69 -23.60 -10.62
N SER A 108 21.09 -24.86 -10.83
CA SER A 108 20.52 -25.69 -11.91
C SER A 108 19.20 -26.37 -11.53
N LEU A 109 18.83 -26.32 -10.25
CA LEU A 109 17.59 -26.89 -9.73
C LEU A 109 16.45 -25.86 -9.66
N ILE A 110 16.79 -24.58 -9.81
CA ILE A 110 15.85 -23.46 -9.78
C ILE A 110 15.21 -23.27 -11.16
N THR A 111 13.89 -23.19 -11.18
CA THR A 111 13.10 -22.98 -12.41
C THR A 111 12.81 -21.51 -12.72
N TYR A 112 12.89 -20.66 -11.69
CA TYR A 112 12.64 -19.23 -11.81
C TYR A 112 13.56 -18.45 -10.87
N ASN A 113 14.30 -17.45 -11.38
CA ASN A 113 15.30 -16.73 -10.59
C ASN A 113 15.22 -15.21 -10.78
N GLU A 114 14.60 -14.55 -9.80
CA GLU A 114 14.55 -13.10 -9.70
C GLU A 114 15.14 -12.61 -8.38
N VAL A 115 16.24 -11.88 -8.53
CA VAL A 115 16.87 -11.14 -7.43
C VAL A 115 16.83 -9.68 -7.83
N LYS A 116 15.93 -8.93 -7.21
CA LYS A 116 15.67 -7.52 -7.53
C LYS A 116 15.15 -6.82 -6.28
N ASN A 117 15.77 -5.69 -5.94
CA ASN A 117 15.35 -4.88 -4.79
C ASN A 117 14.04 -4.14 -5.08
N GLU A 118 12.92 -4.82 -4.90
CA GLU A 118 11.57 -4.28 -5.07
C GLU A 118 10.57 -4.95 -4.12
N SER A 119 9.30 -4.53 -4.16
CA SER A 119 8.25 -5.16 -3.35
C SER A 119 8.04 -6.62 -3.75
N LYS A 120 7.90 -7.50 -2.75
CA LYS A 120 7.73 -8.95 -2.90
C LYS A 120 6.45 -9.36 -3.64
N MET A 121 5.48 -8.45 -3.76
CA MET A 121 4.26 -8.66 -4.55
C MET A 121 4.57 -8.85 -6.05
N TYR A 122 5.53 -8.09 -6.59
CA TYR A 122 5.81 -8.09 -8.02
C TYR A 122 6.46 -9.40 -8.51
N PRO A 123 7.42 -10.00 -7.79
CA PRO A 123 7.91 -11.34 -8.12
C PRO A 123 6.79 -12.40 -8.16
N PHE A 124 5.83 -12.36 -7.24
CA PHE A 124 4.71 -13.32 -7.24
C PHE A 124 3.76 -13.13 -8.43
N GLU A 125 3.44 -11.88 -8.76
CA GLU A 125 2.67 -11.57 -9.97
C GLU A 125 3.38 -12.07 -11.23
N ARG A 126 4.71 -11.90 -11.31
CA ARG A 126 5.50 -12.40 -12.43
C ARG A 126 5.61 -13.93 -12.45
N ILE A 127 5.77 -14.60 -11.31
CA ILE A 127 5.74 -16.07 -11.23
C ILE A 127 4.37 -16.58 -11.70
N LYS A 128 3.26 -15.97 -11.27
CA LYS A 128 1.92 -16.33 -11.72
C LYS A 128 1.77 -16.16 -13.24
N ASN A 129 2.22 -15.02 -13.77
CA ASN A 129 2.14 -14.76 -15.21
C ASN A 129 3.04 -15.71 -16.03
N TRP A 130 4.20 -16.09 -15.49
CA TRP A 130 5.14 -17.01 -16.14
C TRP A 130 4.66 -18.47 -16.10
N SER A 131 4.18 -18.93 -14.93
CA SER A 131 3.84 -20.34 -14.69
C SER A 131 2.38 -20.69 -14.98
N GLY A 132 1.47 -19.71 -14.95
CA GLY A 132 0.03 -19.93 -14.96
C GLY A 132 -0.52 -20.57 -13.68
N VAL A 133 0.32 -20.81 -12.66
CA VAL A 133 -0.08 -21.42 -11.40
C VAL A 133 -0.89 -20.39 -10.57
N PRO A 134 -2.00 -20.79 -9.93
CA PRO A 134 -2.77 -19.91 -9.07
C PRO A 134 -2.06 -19.69 -7.72
N TYR A 135 -2.32 -18.57 -7.04
CA TYR A 135 -1.56 -18.18 -5.84
C TYR A 135 -1.74 -19.18 -4.68
N GLU A 136 -2.90 -19.82 -4.61
CA GLU A 136 -3.27 -20.83 -3.61
C GLU A 136 -2.42 -22.11 -3.71
N GLU A 137 -1.68 -22.26 -4.81
CA GLU A 137 -0.77 -23.37 -5.07
C GLU A 137 0.71 -22.94 -4.97
N MET A 138 0.99 -21.74 -4.48
CA MET A 138 2.34 -21.21 -4.26
C MET A 138 2.64 -21.00 -2.77
N LEU A 139 3.88 -21.23 -2.36
CA LEU A 139 4.38 -20.88 -1.02
C LEU A 139 5.61 -19.99 -1.12
N LEU A 140 5.76 -19.04 -0.18
CA LEU A 140 6.97 -18.25 0.02
C LEU A 140 7.62 -18.63 1.35
N PHE A 141 8.91 -18.93 1.32
CA PHE A 141 9.75 -18.95 2.52
C PHE A 141 10.66 -17.72 2.53
N ASP A 142 10.65 -17.02 3.65
CA ASP A 142 11.31 -15.73 3.79
C ASP A 142 11.74 -15.50 5.25
N SER A 143 12.96 -15.00 5.43
CA SER A 143 13.59 -14.71 6.72
C SER A 143 12.91 -13.57 7.46
N SER A 144 12.31 -12.64 6.71
CA SER A 144 11.21 -11.86 7.23
C SER A 144 9.96 -12.70 7.09
N SER A 145 9.62 -13.42 8.15
CA SER A 145 8.41 -14.23 8.28
C SER A 145 7.15 -13.36 8.21
N SER A 146 6.94 -12.63 7.11
CA SER A 146 5.90 -11.60 7.03
C SER A 146 5.08 -11.48 5.73
N SER A 147 5.35 -12.17 4.61
CA SER A 147 4.93 -11.55 3.32
C SER A 147 4.14 -12.28 2.22
N VAL A 148 3.72 -13.55 2.29
CA VAL A 148 2.78 -14.07 1.25
C VAL A 148 1.59 -14.87 1.77
N GLN A 149 1.73 -15.67 2.82
CA GLN A 149 0.56 -16.23 3.51
C GLN A 149 -0.16 -15.19 4.39
N GLU A 150 0.50 -14.07 4.68
CA GLU A 150 0.24 -13.25 5.87
C GLU A 150 -0.71 -12.06 5.66
N LYS A 151 -1.19 -11.87 4.42
CA LYS A 151 -2.30 -10.95 4.12
C LYS A 151 -3.68 -11.62 4.22
N LEU A 152 -3.75 -12.91 4.54
CA LEU A 152 -4.95 -13.73 4.35
C LEU A 152 -5.69 -14.13 5.62
N ASP A 153 -5.29 -13.68 6.81
CA ASP A 153 -6.09 -13.93 8.01
C ASP A 153 -7.43 -13.17 7.91
N GLY A 154 -8.44 -13.91 7.47
CA GLY A 154 -9.83 -13.49 7.31
C GLY A 154 -10.12 -12.59 6.10
N GLN A 155 -9.16 -12.32 5.22
CA GLN A 155 -9.41 -11.45 4.06
C GLN A 155 -10.37 -12.12 3.07
N PRO A 156 -11.51 -11.48 2.72
CA PRO A 156 -12.43 -12.04 1.75
C PRO A 156 -11.82 -12.03 0.33
N PRO A 157 -12.33 -12.87 -0.59
CA PRO A 157 -11.87 -12.91 -1.97
C PRO A 157 -11.99 -11.54 -2.66
N LEU A 158 -10.90 -11.15 -3.33
CA LEU A 158 -10.81 -9.88 -4.03
C LEU A 158 -11.42 -10.00 -5.44
N GLY A 159 -12.27 -9.04 -5.79
CA GLY A 159 -12.77 -8.84 -7.14
C GLY A 159 -11.84 -7.95 -7.97
N LYS A 160 -12.43 -7.15 -8.85
CA LYS A 160 -11.71 -6.25 -9.76
C LYS A 160 -10.97 -5.15 -8.98
N LEU A 161 -9.73 -4.86 -9.39
CA LEU A 161 -9.00 -3.69 -8.91
C LEU A 161 -9.70 -2.39 -9.37
N LEU A 162 -10.09 -1.54 -8.42
CA LEU A 162 -10.70 -0.24 -8.68
C LEU A 162 -9.67 0.88 -8.75
N GLY A 163 -8.58 0.76 -8.00
CA GLY A 163 -7.49 1.74 -7.99
C GLY A 163 -6.46 1.46 -6.90
N GLY A 164 -5.33 2.18 -6.94
CA GLY A 164 -4.28 2.07 -5.93
C GLY A 164 -3.65 3.41 -5.64
N GLY A 165 -3.57 3.75 -4.35
CA GLY A 165 -2.88 4.93 -3.84
C GLY A 165 -1.48 4.60 -3.34
N ARG A 166 -0.85 5.55 -2.66
CA ARG A 166 0.48 5.34 -2.04
C ARG A 166 0.48 4.21 -1.02
N PHE A 167 -0.55 4.15 -0.16
CA PHE A 167 -0.56 3.28 1.02
C PHE A 167 -1.45 2.03 0.89
N ALA A 168 -2.35 2.00 -0.10
CA ALA A 168 -3.33 0.93 -0.24
C ALA A 168 -3.76 0.70 -1.68
N SER A 169 -4.34 -0.47 -1.93
CA SER A 169 -5.08 -0.80 -3.16
C SER A 169 -6.53 -1.11 -2.81
N VAL A 170 -7.47 -0.70 -3.67
CA VAL A 170 -8.92 -0.88 -3.46
C VAL A 170 -9.46 -1.81 -4.53
N TYR A 171 -10.21 -2.82 -4.10
CA TYR A 171 -10.82 -3.84 -4.95
C TYR A 171 -12.33 -3.86 -4.74
N ASP A 172 -13.09 -4.27 -5.74
CA ASP A 172 -14.44 -4.80 -5.51
C ASP A 172 -14.36 -6.02 -4.58
N SER A 173 -15.37 -6.22 -3.73
CA SER A 173 -15.55 -7.53 -3.09
C SER A 173 -16.10 -8.52 -4.12
N ALA A 174 -15.57 -9.73 -4.14
CA ALA A 174 -16.10 -10.80 -5.00
C ALA A 174 -17.42 -11.38 -4.47
N GLU A 175 -17.70 -11.18 -3.18
CA GLU A 175 -18.83 -11.81 -2.48
C GLU A 175 -19.94 -10.81 -2.09
N ASP A 176 -19.62 -9.52 -1.97
CA ASP A 176 -20.55 -8.46 -1.61
C ASP A 176 -20.48 -7.32 -2.63
N SER A 177 -21.49 -7.24 -3.51
CA SER A 177 -21.54 -6.23 -4.58
C SER A 177 -21.66 -4.79 -4.07
N GLU A 178 -22.05 -4.60 -2.81
CA GLU A 178 -22.14 -3.30 -2.14
C GLU A 178 -20.91 -3.01 -1.28
N ALA A 179 -19.80 -3.73 -1.47
CA ALA A 179 -18.58 -3.53 -0.71
C ALA A 179 -17.33 -3.37 -1.59
N VAL A 180 -16.37 -2.65 -1.04
CA VAL A 180 -15.00 -2.57 -1.54
C VAL A 180 -14.04 -3.04 -0.46
N ILE A 181 -12.94 -3.66 -0.87
CA ILE A 181 -11.89 -4.15 0.02
C ILE A 181 -10.65 -3.28 -0.20
N LYS A 182 -10.22 -2.56 0.84
CA LYS A 182 -8.99 -1.78 0.85
C LYS A 182 -7.89 -2.61 1.53
N VAL A 183 -6.85 -2.94 0.75
CA VAL A 183 -5.71 -3.75 1.20
C VAL A 183 -4.50 -2.86 1.37
N MET A 184 -3.88 -2.91 2.54
CA MET A 184 -2.73 -2.10 2.90
C MET A 184 -1.44 -2.63 2.28
N LYS A 185 -0.65 -1.72 1.71
CA LYS A 185 0.60 -2.07 1.02
C LYS A 185 1.76 -2.36 1.96
N TYR A 186 1.81 -1.65 3.09
CA TYR A 186 2.92 -1.65 4.06
C TYR A 186 2.55 -2.28 5.40
N TRP A 187 1.44 -3.01 5.47
CA TRP A 187 1.05 -3.67 6.70
C TRP A 187 1.89 -4.94 6.93
N GLU A 188 2.37 -5.10 8.15
CA GLU A 188 3.10 -6.27 8.64
C GLU A 188 2.53 -6.70 10.01
N ARG A 189 2.53 -8.00 10.32
CA ARG A 189 1.96 -8.53 11.57
C ARG A 189 2.57 -7.90 12.82
N GLY A 190 3.86 -7.59 12.79
CA GLY A 190 4.58 -6.93 13.89
C GLY A 190 3.99 -5.56 14.27
N LEU A 191 3.38 -4.86 13.31
CA LEU A 191 2.76 -3.56 13.53
C LEU A 191 1.43 -3.65 14.29
N ARG A 192 0.78 -4.82 14.33
CA ARG A 192 -0.57 -4.97 14.91
C ARG A 192 -0.64 -4.53 16.36
N LYS A 193 0.34 -4.91 17.18
CA LYS A 193 0.35 -4.52 18.60
C LYS A 193 0.37 -3.00 18.74
N ARG A 194 1.29 -2.35 18.03
CA ARG A 194 1.45 -0.90 18.03
C ARG A 194 0.22 -0.18 17.49
N PHE A 195 -0.37 -0.70 16.41
CA PHE A 195 -1.62 -0.21 15.85
C PHE A 195 -2.74 -0.20 16.89
N LEU A 196 -2.93 -1.29 17.65
CA LEU A 196 -4.00 -1.35 18.65
C LEU A 196 -3.80 -0.37 19.79
N GLU A 197 -2.55 -0.15 20.22
CA GLU A 197 -2.22 0.87 21.22
C GLU A 197 -2.63 2.27 20.73
N ILE A 198 -2.25 2.62 19.49
CA ILE A 198 -2.58 3.91 18.86
C ILE A 198 -4.10 4.04 18.66
N TYR A 199 -4.73 2.99 18.12
CA TYR A 199 -6.16 2.98 17.84
C TYR A 199 -6.98 3.16 19.12
N GLN A 200 -6.59 2.55 20.24
CA GLN A 200 -7.29 2.71 21.50
C GLN A 200 -7.26 4.17 22.00
N VAL A 201 -6.10 4.83 21.91
CA VAL A 201 -5.96 6.26 22.27
C VAL A 201 -6.88 7.13 21.40
N ILE A 202 -6.84 6.92 20.07
CA ILE A 202 -7.63 7.67 19.10
C ILE A 202 -9.14 7.41 19.24
N LYS A 203 -9.53 6.17 19.56
CA LYS A 203 -10.92 5.77 19.79
C LYS A 203 -11.51 6.49 21.00
N GLU A 204 -10.75 6.54 22.10
CA GLU A 204 -11.10 7.29 23.33
C GLU A 204 -11.18 8.81 23.11
N GLY A 205 -10.76 9.31 21.95
CA GLY A 205 -10.76 10.73 21.62
C GLY A 205 -9.59 11.49 22.27
N LYS A 206 -8.54 10.78 22.71
CA LYS A 206 -7.33 11.38 23.23
C LYS A 206 -6.40 11.75 22.07
N PRO A 207 -5.67 12.87 22.15
CA PRO A 207 -4.70 13.24 21.12
C PRO A 207 -3.54 12.24 21.09
N PHE A 208 -3.16 11.78 19.90
CA PHE A 208 -1.95 11.00 19.68
C PHE A 208 -1.02 11.74 18.72
N LYS A 209 0.25 11.89 19.09
CA LYS A 209 1.27 12.59 18.28
C LYS A 209 2.36 11.60 17.87
N PRO A 210 2.38 11.12 16.62
CA PRO A 210 3.35 10.11 16.17
C PRO A 210 4.80 10.63 16.02
N GLY A 211 5.04 11.94 16.16
CA GLY A 211 6.36 12.53 15.94
C GLY A 211 6.81 12.35 14.48
N ASN A 212 8.12 12.10 14.28
CA ASN A 212 8.73 11.88 12.96
C ASN A 212 8.89 10.39 12.61
N ASP A 213 8.33 9.49 13.41
CA ASP A 213 8.41 8.06 13.16
C ASP A 213 7.45 7.65 12.05
N ASN A 214 7.99 7.09 10.96
CA ASN A 214 7.19 6.78 9.77
C ASN A 214 6.13 5.70 10.04
N ASP A 215 6.41 4.75 10.92
CA ASP A 215 5.49 3.66 11.24
C ASP A 215 4.34 4.20 12.09
N ASP A 216 4.61 4.92 13.18
CA ASP A 216 3.56 5.53 14.01
C ASP A 216 2.71 6.51 13.19
N GLN A 217 3.30 7.28 12.27
CA GLN A 217 2.54 8.14 11.36
C GLN A 217 1.60 7.35 10.46
N TYR A 218 2.10 6.29 9.83
CA TYR A 218 1.30 5.40 8.99
C TYR A 218 0.17 4.72 9.79
N LEU A 219 0.48 4.18 10.97
CA LEU A 219 -0.49 3.53 11.84
C LEU A 219 -1.55 4.50 12.37
N THR A 220 -1.17 5.75 12.65
CA THR A 220 -2.09 6.82 13.03
C THR A 220 -3.11 7.10 11.92
N MET A 221 -2.66 7.19 10.65
CA MET A 221 -3.57 7.38 9.51
C MET A 221 -4.56 6.21 9.37
N LEU A 222 -4.09 4.96 9.53
CA LEU A 222 -4.96 3.78 9.49
C LEU A 222 -5.98 3.78 10.63
N ALA A 223 -5.54 4.14 11.84
CA ALA A 223 -6.41 4.19 13.01
C ALA A 223 -7.52 5.25 12.85
N PHE A 224 -7.19 6.42 12.29
CA PHE A 224 -8.19 7.42 11.95
C PHE A 224 -9.16 6.92 10.88
N GLU A 225 -8.67 6.32 9.79
CA GLU A 225 -9.52 5.81 8.71
C GLU A 225 -10.54 4.78 9.24
N LEU A 226 -10.08 3.76 9.97
CA LEU A 226 -10.94 2.73 10.54
C LEU A 226 -11.92 3.29 11.57
N ARG A 227 -11.48 4.21 12.43
CA ARG A 227 -12.37 4.88 13.40
C ARG A 227 -13.46 5.67 12.66
N ASN A 228 -13.08 6.48 11.68
CA ASN A 228 -14.00 7.38 11.00
C ASN A 228 -15.03 6.60 10.17
N LEU A 229 -14.59 5.58 9.42
CA LEU A 229 -15.48 4.66 8.70
C LEU A 229 -16.46 3.95 9.65
N ASN A 230 -15.99 3.53 10.84
CA ASN A 230 -16.86 2.92 11.85
C ASN A 230 -17.88 3.94 12.42
N MET A 231 -17.48 5.19 12.64
CA MET A 231 -18.37 6.24 13.14
C MET A 231 -19.49 6.59 12.16
N ILE A 232 -19.19 6.66 10.86
CA ILE A 232 -20.18 6.95 9.82
C ILE A 232 -20.96 5.72 9.34
N LYS A 233 -20.70 4.55 9.93
CA LYS A 233 -21.32 3.26 9.63
C LYS A 233 -21.05 2.74 8.22
N GLU A 234 -19.86 3.03 7.69
CA GLU A 234 -19.39 2.53 6.39
C GLU A 234 -18.34 1.42 6.52
N LEU A 235 -17.79 1.18 7.72
CA LEU A 235 -16.93 0.03 7.96
C LEU A 235 -17.78 -1.24 8.09
N LYS A 236 -17.58 -2.21 7.19
CA LYS A 236 -18.27 -3.51 7.20
C LYS A 236 -17.48 -4.57 7.96
N ALA A 237 -16.18 -4.69 7.68
CA ALA A 237 -15.30 -5.67 8.32
C ALA A 237 -13.81 -5.29 8.15
N PRO A 238 -12.89 -5.90 8.90
CA PRO A 238 -13.16 -6.46 10.21
C PRO A 238 -13.53 -5.33 11.19
N LYS A 239 -13.90 -5.69 12.43
CA LYS A 239 -13.86 -4.69 13.51
C LYS A 239 -12.43 -4.14 13.62
N PRO A 240 -12.22 -2.86 13.94
CA PRO A 240 -10.88 -2.28 14.03
C PRO A 240 -9.94 -3.04 14.97
N GLU A 241 -10.45 -3.63 16.05
CA GLU A 241 -9.66 -4.45 16.99
C GLU A 241 -9.12 -5.74 16.36
N ASN A 242 -9.75 -6.19 15.27
CA ASN A 242 -9.40 -7.39 14.52
C ASN A 242 -8.69 -7.04 13.20
N PHE A 243 -8.23 -5.81 13.02
CA PHE A 243 -7.57 -5.39 11.80
C PHE A 243 -6.25 -6.14 11.57
N THR A 244 -6.10 -6.66 10.34
CA THR A 244 -4.96 -7.47 9.90
C THR A 244 -4.38 -6.98 8.56
N GLY A 245 -4.55 -5.69 8.25
CA GLY A 245 -3.99 -5.08 7.03
C GLY A 245 -4.95 -4.98 5.86
N TRP A 246 -6.22 -5.31 6.06
CA TRP A 246 -7.28 -5.08 5.11
C TRP A 246 -8.54 -4.66 5.84
N PHE A 247 -9.40 -3.91 5.16
CA PHE A 247 -10.76 -3.69 5.62
C PHE A 247 -11.71 -3.60 4.44
N MET A 248 -12.97 -3.92 4.71
CA MET A 248 -14.10 -3.83 3.81
C MET A 248 -14.98 -2.67 4.24
N SER A 249 -15.33 -1.81 3.29
CA SER A 249 -16.23 -0.69 3.50
C SER A 249 -17.38 -0.70 2.50
N THR A 250 -18.44 0.05 2.79
CA THR A 250 -19.54 0.29 1.86
C THR A 250 -18.99 0.85 0.54
N LYS A 251 -19.46 0.27 -0.56
CA LYS A 251 -19.15 0.75 -1.90
C LYS A 251 -20.00 1.97 -2.22
N ILE A 252 -19.33 3.07 -2.52
CA ILE A 252 -20.00 4.29 -2.97
C ILE A 252 -20.24 4.21 -4.47
N PHE A 253 -21.50 4.26 -4.87
CA PHE A 253 -21.91 4.31 -6.27
C PHE A 253 -22.02 5.76 -6.74
N GLY A 254 -21.32 6.11 -7.81
CA GLY A 254 -21.42 7.43 -8.41
C GLY A 254 -20.42 7.66 -9.53
N THR A 255 -20.48 8.86 -10.10
CA THR A 255 -19.65 9.27 -11.23
C THR A 255 -18.63 10.29 -10.75
N ALA A 256 -17.35 10.01 -11.01
CA ALA A 256 -16.30 11.00 -10.83
C ALA A 256 -16.48 12.14 -11.84
N LEU A 257 -16.40 13.40 -11.39
CA LEU A 257 -16.80 14.55 -12.20
C LEU A 257 -15.98 14.67 -13.50
N TRP A 258 -14.70 14.29 -13.49
CA TRP A 258 -13.83 14.31 -14.66
C TRP A 258 -14.20 13.32 -15.77
N LYS A 259 -15.13 12.40 -15.51
CA LYS A 259 -15.69 11.52 -16.55
C LYS A 259 -16.80 12.21 -17.35
N THR A 260 -17.29 13.37 -16.91
CA THR A 260 -18.39 14.08 -17.59
C THR A 260 -17.87 14.91 -18.78
N PRO A 261 -18.67 15.11 -19.85
CA PRO A 261 -18.29 15.97 -20.97
C PRO A 261 -18.06 17.44 -20.56
N LEU A 262 -18.85 17.96 -19.62
CA LEU A 262 -18.73 19.35 -19.16
C LEU A 262 -17.39 19.62 -18.46
N TYR A 263 -16.80 18.63 -17.78
CA TYR A 263 -15.48 18.78 -17.17
C TYR A 263 -14.35 18.89 -18.19
N LYS A 264 -14.56 18.46 -19.45
CA LYS A 264 -13.57 18.56 -20.52
C LYS A 264 -13.54 19.93 -21.18
N GLN A 265 -14.47 20.83 -20.84
CA GLN A 265 -14.45 22.19 -21.34
C GLN A 265 -13.30 22.99 -20.72
N HIS A 266 -12.96 24.11 -21.36
CA HIS A 266 -11.91 25.00 -20.87
C HIS A 266 -12.20 25.46 -19.43
N PRO A 267 -11.22 25.49 -18.50
CA PRO A 267 -11.46 25.84 -17.09
C PRO A 267 -12.02 27.25 -16.82
N PHE A 268 -11.94 28.14 -17.81
CA PHE A 268 -12.56 29.47 -17.76
C PHE A 268 -13.90 29.57 -18.51
N SER A 269 -14.42 28.47 -19.07
CA SER A 269 -15.73 28.48 -19.69
C SER A 269 -16.84 28.56 -18.63
N VAL A 270 -17.91 29.28 -18.95
CA VAL A 270 -19.09 29.37 -18.07
C VAL A 270 -19.68 27.99 -17.73
N PRO A 271 -19.83 27.04 -18.67
CA PRO A 271 -20.35 25.72 -18.34
C PRO A 271 -19.44 24.94 -17.39
N PHE A 272 -18.11 24.98 -17.56
CA PHE A 272 -17.17 24.35 -16.65
C PHE A 272 -17.29 24.94 -15.24
N GLN A 273 -17.20 26.26 -15.12
CA GLN A 273 -17.26 26.93 -13.82
C GLN A 273 -18.57 26.67 -13.09
N ARG A 274 -19.72 26.67 -13.80
CA ARG A 274 -21.02 26.33 -13.20
C ARG A 274 -21.06 24.88 -12.69
N LEU A 275 -20.51 23.93 -13.46
CA LEU A 275 -20.41 22.53 -13.05
C LEU A 275 -19.58 22.39 -11.77
N ILE A 276 -18.35 22.93 -11.77
CA ILE A 276 -17.43 22.82 -10.63
C ILE A 276 -18.03 23.51 -9.39
N LYS A 277 -18.61 24.70 -9.56
CA LYS A 277 -19.25 25.43 -8.47
C LYS A 277 -20.37 24.60 -7.84
N LYS A 278 -21.25 24.02 -8.65
CA LYS A 278 -22.32 23.15 -8.15
C LYS A 278 -21.75 21.94 -7.39
N ALA A 279 -20.73 21.29 -7.94
CA ALA A 279 -20.07 20.15 -7.31
C ALA A 279 -19.46 20.51 -5.94
N PHE A 280 -18.79 21.66 -5.82
CA PHE A 280 -18.22 22.11 -4.55
C PHE A 280 -19.28 22.42 -3.50
N HIS A 281 -20.39 23.05 -3.88
CA HIS A 281 -21.49 23.27 -2.93
C HIS A 281 -22.12 21.95 -2.46
N LEU A 282 -22.25 20.96 -3.34
CA LEU A 282 -22.73 19.62 -2.97
C LEU A 282 -21.75 18.87 -2.06
N ILE A 283 -20.44 19.01 -2.27
CA ILE A 283 -19.42 18.49 -1.35
C ILE A 283 -19.58 19.12 0.03
N VAL A 284 -19.74 20.45 0.11
CA VAL A 284 -19.97 21.14 1.39
C VAL A 284 -21.26 20.65 2.06
N ASP A 285 -22.34 20.46 1.30
CA ASP A 285 -23.60 19.93 1.83
C ASP A 285 -23.41 18.54 2.46
N GLU A 286 -22.64 17.66 1.81
CA GLU A 286 -22.33 16.31 2.33
C GLU A 286 -21.43 16.38 3.58
N ILE A 287 -20.47 17.30 3.64
CA ILE A 287 -19.67 17.57 4.84
C ILE A 287 -20.56 18.06 5.99
N GLU A 288 -21.44 19.04 5.74
CA GLU A 288 -22.36 19.56 6.74
C GLU A 288 -23.34 18.47 7.23
N GLU A 289 -23.82 17.60 6.33
CA GLU A 289 -24.67 16.46 6.67
C GLU A 289 -23.95 15.45 7.57
N THR A 290 -22.72 15.08 7.22
CA THR A 290 -21.91 14.11 7.99
C THR A 290 -21.51 14.64 9.37
N VAL A 291 -21.19 15.94 9.48
CA VAL A 291 -20.97 16.60 10.79
C VAL A 291 -22.22 16.53 11.64
N ARG A 292 -23.39 16.90 11.09
CA ARG A 292 -24.66 16.88 11.82
C ARG A 292 -25.08 15.46 12.24
N LYS A 293 -24.90 14.47 11.37
CA LYS A 293 -25.38 13.10 11.58
C LYS A 293 -24.44 12.27 12.44
N TYR A 294 -23.13 12.45 12.29
CA TYR A 294 -22.12 11.58 12.89
C TYR A 294 -21.09 12.33 13.75
N GLY A 295 -21.08 13.66 13.74
CA GLY A 295 -20.06 14.44 14.43
C GLY A 295 -18.68 14.25 13.82
N VAL A 296 -18.58 14.10 12.50
CA VAL A 296 -17.31 13.91 11.78
C VAL A 296 -17.21 14.93 10.64
N GLU A 297 -16.14 15.72 10.61
CA GLU A 297 -15.82 16.64 9.51
C GLU A 297 -14.83 15.97 8.54
N HIS A 298 -15.23 15.81 7.29
CA HIS A 298 -14.35 15.36 6.22
C HIS A 298 -13.36 16.47 5.85
N ARG A 299 -12.05 16.24 6.00
CA ARG A 299 -11.04 17.29 5.82
C ARG A 299 -10.35 17.34 4.45
N ASP A 300 -10.74 16.45 3.54
CA ASP A 300 -10.17 16.36 2.19
C ASP A 300 -11.25 16.31 1.09
N GLY A 301 -12.33 17.05 1.29
CA GLY A 301 -13.47 17.05 0.36
C GLY A 301 -13.14 17.80 -0.92
N HIS A 302 -12.48 17.16 -1.88
CA HIS A 302 -12.21 17.70 -3.22
C HIS A 302 -12.67 16.71 -4.30
N LEU A 303 -12.65 17.11 -5.58
CA LEU A 303 -13.20 16.29 -6.67
C LEU A 303 -12.62 14.86 -6.71
N ALA A 304 -11.32 14.68 -6.43
CA ALA A 304 -10.70 13.34 -6.44
C ALA A 304 -11.18 12.40 -5.32
N ASN A 305 -11.77 12.94 -4.25
CA ASN A 305 -12.33 12.22 -3.11
C ASN A 305 -13.86 12.34 -3.06
N ALA A 306 -14.49 12.67 -4.19
CA ALA A 306 -15.93 12.80 -4.30
C ALA A 306 -16.44 12.08 -5.55
N LEU A 307 -17.50 11.30 -5.37
CA LEU A 307 -18.33 10.77 -6.45
C LEU A 307 -19.68 11.47 -6.42
N PHE A 308 -20.33 11.55 -7.58
CA PHE A 308 -21.59 12.26 -7.71
C PHE A 308 -22.68 11.35 -8.25
N THR A 309 -23.85 11.39 -7.61
CA THR A 309 -25.09 11.01 -8.29
C THR A 309 -25.40 12.09 -9.32
N MET A 310 -25.58 11.69 -10.57
CA MET A 310 -25.81 12.60 -11.69
C MET A 310 -27.30 12.65 -12.05
N ASN A 311 -27.79 13.83 -12.41
CA ASN A 311 -29.07 14.02 -13.09
C ASN A 311 -28.78 14.64 -14.46
N GLY A 312 -28.80 13.80 -15.50
CA GLY A 312 -28.24 14.17 -16.81
C GLY A 312 -26.74 14.44 -16.71
N ASP A 313 -26.31 15.62 -17.17
CA ASP A 313 -24.92 16.07 -17.13
C ASP A 313 -24.56 16.86 -15.85
N GLN A 314 -25.52 17.07 -14.95
CA GLN A 314 -25.33 17.84 -13.73
C GLN A 314 -25.21 16.95 -12.49
N PRO A 315 -24.29 17.26 -11.55
CA PRO A 315 -24.25 16.59 -10.27
C PRO A 315 -25.50 16.97 -9.45
N ALA A 316 -26.05 16.00 -8.72
CA ALA A 316 -27.25 16.15 -7.89
C ALA A 316 -26.97 15.88 -6.41
N LYS A 317 -26.08 14.93 -6.09
CA LYS A 317 -25.61 14.66 -4.73
C LYS A 317 -24.14 14.25 -4.77
N ALA A 318 -23.35 14.71 -3.80
CA ALA A 318 -21.97 14.27 -3.59
C ALA A 318 -21.93 13.10 -2.60
N HIS A 319 -20.91 12.26 -2.75
CA HIS A 319 -20.59 11.17 -1.83
C HIS A 319 -19.08 11.19 -1.61
N LEU A 320 -18.65 11.23 -0.35
CA LEU A 320 -17.25 11.42 0.00
C LEU A 320 -16.51 10.10 0.15
N LEU A 321 -15.22 10.11 -0.15
CA LEU A 321 -14.30 8.98 -0.07
C LEU A 321 -13.07 9.36 0.76
N ASP A 322 -12.35 8.36 1.24
CA ASP A 322 -11.06 8.53 1.94
C ASP A 322 -11.16 9.34 3.26
N TRP A 323 -11.70 8.68 4.28
CA TRP A 323 -11.93 9.26 5.59
C TRP A 323 -10.68 9.31 6.49
N GLY A 324 -9.49 9.02 5.96
CA GLY A 324 -8.26 8.88 6.74
C GLY A 324 -7.79 10.14 7.46
N ILE A 325 -8.20 11.33 6.98
CA ILE A 325 -7.87 12.61 7.61
C ILE A 325 -9.10 13.35 8.18
N ALA A 326 -10.27 12.71 8.20
CA ALA A 326 -11.45 13.29 8.81
C ALA A 326 -11.29 13.39 10.34
N VAL A 327 -11.94 14.38 10.95
CA VAL A 327 -11.81 14.66 12.38
C VAL A 327 -13.14 14.59 13.10
N ARG A 328 -13.10 14.21 14.38
CA ARG A 328 -14.24 14.26 15.27
C ARG A 328 -14.57 15.72 15.58
N MET A 329 -15.86 16.01 15.54
CA MET A 329 -16.44 17.27 15.95
C MET A 329 -17.12 17.10 17.32
N GLN A 330 -17.08 18.15 18.12
CA GLN A 330 -17.73 18.26 19.41
C GLN A 330 -18.78 19.38 19.34
N TRP A 331 -19.92 19.19 19.99
CA TRP A 331 -20.93 20.24 20.12
C TRP A 331 -20.62 21.08 21.36
N ASP A 332 -20.36 22.38 21.19
CA ASP A 332 -20.03 23.30 22.28
C ASP A 332 -21.26 23.94 22.96
N GLY A 333 -22.47 23.50 22.59
CA GLY A 333 -23.74 24.10 23.01
C GLY A 333 -24.33 25.08 21.98
N LYS A 334 -23.55 25.55 21.01
CA LYS A 334 -23.97 26.51 19.97
C LYS A 334 -23.63 26.07 18.55
N ARG A 335 -22.48 25.43 18.36
CA ARG A 335 -21.98 24.96 17.06
C ARG A 335 -21.10 23.73 17.23
N TYR A 336 -20.84 23.06 16.11
CA TYR A 336 -19.80 22.04 16.05
C TYR A 336 -18.42 22.71 15.98
N ILE A 337 -17.51 22.28 16.86
CA ILE A 337 -16.09 22.64 16.88
C ILE A 337 -15.24 21.38 16.72
N ARG A 338 -14.01 21.51 16.24
CA ARG A 338 -13.10 20.36 16.15
C ARG A 338 -12.72 19.88 17.55
N GLY A 339 -12.70 18.56 17.73
CA GLY A 339 -12.14 17.93 18.92
C GLY A 339 -10.61 17.87 18.87
N ASP A 340 -10.03 17.05 19.74
CA ASP A 340 -8.58 16.98 19.98
C ASP A 340 -7.82 16.07 19.02
N ASP A 341 -8.39 15.76 17.85
CA ASP A 341 -7.72 14.92 16.85
C ASP A 341 -6.47 15.62 16.29
N VAL A 342 -5.31 14.98 16.44
CA VAL A 342 -4.05 15.45 15.86
C VAL A 342 -3.77 14.66 14.59
N LEU A 343 -3.95 15.31 13.44
CA LEU A 343 -3.69 14.69 12.15
C LEU A 343 -2.21 14.69 11.81
N VAL A 344 -1.80 13.66 11.07
CA VAL A 344 -0.51 13.61 10.41
C VAL A 344 -0.62 14.32 9.06
N TRP A 345 0.39 15.12 8.70
CA TRP A 345 0.52 15.75 7.37
C TRP A 345 -0.53 16.81 6.99
N ALA A 346 -1.24 17.43 7.95
CA ALA A 346 -2.25 18.45 7.65
C ALA A 346 -1.82 19.86 8.10
N GLU A 347 -1.68 20.78 7.15
CA GLU A 347 -1.49 22.22 7.39
C GLU A 347 -2.81 23.03 7.37
N SER A 348 -3.99 22.40 7.26
CA SER A 348 -5.24 23.16 7.05
C SER A 348 -5.88 23.70 8.34
N GLU A 349 -6.16 25.01 8.36
CA GLU A 349 -6.95 25.71 9.38
C GLU A 349 -8.45 25.36 9.31
N SER A 350 -9.24 25.90 10.24
CA SER A 350 -10.62 25.49 10.56
C SER A 350 -11.72 25.89 9.55
N GLY A 351 -12.53 24.90 9.15
CA GLY A 351 -14.00 24.81 9.36
C GLY A 351 -14.98 25.85 8.81
N ALA A 352 -14.56 26.91 8.13
CA ALA A 352 -15.51 27.84 7.52
C ALA A 352 -15.96 27.36 6.12
N LYS A 353 -17.24 27.45 5.77
CA LYS A 353 -17.74 27.20 4.40
C LYS A 353 -16.97 27.96 3.32
N ARG A 354 -16.61 29.21 3.63
CA ARG A 354 -15.78 30.08 2.78
C ARG A 354 -14.36 29.51 2.62
N TYR A 355 -13.83 28.87 3.66
CA TYR A 355 -12.54 28.18 3.64
C TYR A 355 -12.60 26.94 2.75
N TRP A 356 -13.64 26.10 2.87
CA TRP A 356 -13.82 24.89 2.04
C TRP A 356 -13.88 25.20 0.54
N ILE A 357 -14.73 26.14 0.14
CA ILE A 357 -14.85 26.54 -1.27
C ILE A 357 -13.55 27.17 -1.77
N THR A 358 -12.92 28.04 -0.97
CA THR A 358 -11.64 28.65 -1.36
C THR A 358 -10.56 27.60 -1.58
N TRP A 359 -10.43 26.65 -0.65
CA TRP A 359 -9.46 25.56 -0.73
C TRP A 359 -9.72 24.67 -1.95
N MET A 360 -10.96 24.21 -2.14
CA MET A 360 -11.32 23.37 -3.30
C MET A 360 -11.05 24.07 -4.64
N VAL A 361 -11.38 25.35 -4.77
CA VAL A 361 -11.09 26.13 -5.99
C VAL A 361 -9.59 26.21 -6.21
N LYS A 362 -8.79 26.53 -5.18
CA LYS A 362 -7.32 26.56 -5.31
C LYS A 362 -6.77 25.21 -5.76
N THR A 363 -7.17 24.12 -5.11
CA THR A 363 -6.72 22.76 -5.45
C THR A 363 -7.08 22.40 -6.89
N GLU A 364 -8.28 22.72 -7.36
CA GLU A 364 -8.69 22.44 -8.74
C GLU A 364 -7.92 23.27 -9.76
N TYR A 365 -7.68 24.56 -9.50
CA TYR A 365 -6.93 25.40 -10.42
C TYR A 365 -5.43 25.08 -10.42
N GLU A 366 -4.85 24.65 -9.30
CA GLU A 366 -3.50 24.06 -9.26
C GLU A 366 -3.42 22.77 -10.08
N ALA A 367 -4.44 21.90 -9.99
CA ALA A 367 -4.50 20.69 -10.81
C ALA A 367 -4.60 21.02 -12.31
N ASN A 368 -5.36 22.06 -12.69
CA ASN A 368 -5.46 22.50 -14.08
C ASN A 368 -4.15 23.10 -14.60
N VAL A 369 -3.37 23.81 -13.77
CA VAL A 369 -2.00 24.23 -14.12
C VAL A 369 -1.10 23.01 -14.36
N ARG A 370 -1.09 22.03 -13.45
CA ARG A 370 -0.27 20.80 -13.60
C ARG A 370 -0.61 19.99 -14.85
N ARG A 371 -1.85 20.10 -15.34
CA ARG A 371 -2.33 19.45 -16.57
C ARG A 371 -2.08 20.28 -17.84
N ASN A 372 -1.44 21.44 -17.72
CA ASN A 372 -1.25 22.41 -18.80
C ASN A 372 -2.57 22.88 -19.44
N ALA A 373 -3.67 22.87 -18.69
CA ALA A 373 -4.97 23.36 -19.18
C ALA A 373 -5.10 24.88 -19.09
N ILE A 374 -4.34 25.51 -18.19
CA ILE A 374 -4.21 26.96 -18.00
C ILE A 374 -2.78 27.28 -17.57
N THR A 375 -2.38 28.55 -17.67
CA THR A 375 -1.07 28.99 -17.18
C THR A 375 -1.09 29.28 -15.67
N GLU A 376 0.09 29.29 -15.04
CA GLU A 376 0.24 29.72 -13.64
C GLU A 376 -0.19 31.18 -13.45
N GLU A 377 0.06 32.05 -14.44
CA GLU A 377 -0.35 33.45 -14.40
C GLU A 377 -1.87 33.59 -14.44
N ASP A 378 -2.55 32.85 -15.31
CA ASP A 378 -4.01 32.84 -15.39
C ASP A 378 -4.64 32.35 -14.09
N SER A 379 -4.09 31.28 -13.50
CA SER A 379 -4.52 30.76 -12.21
C SER A 379 -4.36 31.81 -11.11
N LYS A 380 -3.19 32.46 -11.02
CA LYS A 380 -2.94 33.54 -10.04
C LYS A 380 -3.90 34.72 -10.21
N LYS A 381 -4.20 35.13 -11.44
CA LYS A 381 -5.17 36.20 -11.72
C LYS A 381 -6.58 35.78 -11.29
N PHE A 382 -7.00 34.57 -11.64
CA PHE A 382 -8.32 34.05 -11.31
C PHE A 382 -8.55 33.93 -9.81
N LEU A 383 -7.56 33.43 -9.06
CA LEU A 383 -7.66 33.21 -7.62
C LEU A 383 -7.67 34.50 -6.78
N LYS A 384 -7.55 35.70 -7.39
CA LYS A 384 -7.64 36.99 -6.68
C LYS A 384 -9.05 37.33 -6.23
N ASP A 385 -10.07 36.88 -6.96
CA ASP A 385 -11.48 37.12 -6.60
C ASP A 385 -12.30 35.84 -6.74
N LEU A 386 -12.70 35.30 -5.60
CA LEU A 386 -13.52 34.09 -5.51
C LEU A 386 -14.97 34.39 -5.12
N THR A 387 -15.40 35.65 -5.12
CA THR A 387 -16.70 36.07 -4.57
C THR A 387 -17.87 35.33 -5.20
N TRP A 388 -17.82 35.13 -6.52
CA TRP A 388 -18.85 34.41 -7.28
C TRP A 388 -19.02 32.94 -6.82
N TRP A 389 -17.96 32.29 -6.34
CA TRP A 389 -17.99 30.88 -5.93
C TRP A 389 -18.79 30.64 -4.65
N PHE A 390 -18.91 31.67 -3.80
CA PHE A 390 -19.64 31.56 -2.53
C PHE A 390 -21.16 31.69 -2.67
N GLN A 391 -21.63 32.29 -3.76
CA GLN A 391 -23.06 32.38 -4.08
C GLN A 391 -23.58 30.98 -4.44
N ARG A 392 -24.79 30.60 -4.04
CA ARG A 392 -25.41 29.35 -4.50
C ARG A 392 -26.03 29.49 -5.87
#